data_AF-A0AAE5CQ03-F1
#
_entry.id   AF-A0AAE5CQ03-F1
#
_cell.length_a   1.000
_cell.length_b   1.000
_cell.length_c   1.000
_cell.angle_alpha   90.00
_cell.angle_beta   90.00
_cell.angle_gamma   90.00
#
_symmetry.space_group_name_H-M   'P 1'
#
loop_
_entity.id
_entity.type
_entity.pdbx_description
1 polymer ?
#
loop_
_entity_poly.entity_id
_entity_poly.type
_entity_poly.pdbx_seq_one_letter_code
_entity_poly.pdbx_strand_id
1 'polypeptide(L)'
;MQDAPKVLMGAIQYTPDDPVPSPFIAVSYPTREEAKWAAKIVLSLQSGTRPFESGPDVYVGDTKIKVRVRPAGSDVFVEVFAYAEPSHLTASLYAASRVAKDLYKAFRSLVEIQKTYTFTVAAGDRLLTEELDLLKYILDEKEVGY
;
A
#
# COMPACT_ATOMS: atom_id res chain seq x y z
N MET A 1 -4.18 23.14 -9.59
CA MET A 1 -4.50 21.79 -10.10
C MET A 1 -4.22 20.85 -8.94
N GLN A 2 -5.21 20.10 -8.46
CA GLN A 2 -5.01 19.17 -7.35
C GLN A 2 -4.32 17.94 -7.94
N ASP A 3 -3.10 17.65 -7.52
CA ASP A 3 -2.35 16.51 -8.05
C ASP A 3 -3.07 15.20 -7.68
N ALA A 4 -3.17 14.28 -8.63
CA ALA A 4 -3.78 12.98 -8.36
C ALA A 4 -2.92 12.19 -7.35
N PRO A 5 -3.54 11.39 -6.46
CA PRO A 5 -2.80 10.50 -5.57
C PRO A 5 -1.89 9.55 -6.34
N LYS A 6 -0.67 9.33 -5.84
CA LYS A 6 0.34 8.48 -6.45
C LYS A 6 0.57 7.22 -5.63
N VAL A 7 0.97 6.14 -6.27
CA VAL A 7 1.41 4.92 -5.59
C VAL A 7 2.92 4.98 -5.43
N LEU A 8 3.38 4.94 -4.19
CA LEU A 8 4.77 4.72 -3.82
C LEU A 8 4.96 3.23 -3.52
N MET A 9 6.09 2.69 -3.95
CA MET A 9 6.47 1.30 -3.73
C MET A 9 7.95 1.25 -3.39
N GLY A 10 8.34 0.43 -2.42
CA GLY A 10 9.74 0.30 -2.08
C GLY A 10 9.96 -0.50 -0.81
N ALA A 11 11.02 -0.16 -0.10
CA ALA A 11 11.39 -0.78 1.16
C ALA A 11 11.61 0.30 2.21
N ILE A 12 11.18 0.03 3.44
CA ILE A 12 11.38 0.92 4.59
C ILE A 12 12.03 0.13 5.71
N GLN A 13 13.01 0.75 6.35
CA GLN A 13 13.59 0.25 7.59
C GLN A 13 12.93 1.02 8.73
N TYR A 14 12.05 0.34 9.48
CA TYR A 14 11.33 0.96 10.60
C TYR A 14 12.24 1.19 11.80
N THR A 15 13.17 0.26 12.05
CA THR A 15 14.15 0.37 13.12
C THR A 15 15.57 0.13 12.60
N PRO A 16 16.59 0.86 13.07
CA PRO A 16 17.98 0.62 12.69
C PRO A 16 18.47 -0.81 12.96
N ASP A 17 17.82 -1.50 13.90
CA ASP A 17 18.14 -2.86 14.32
C ASP A 17 17.51 -3.93 13.42
N ASP A 18 16.56 -3.57 12.55
CA ASP A 18 16.00 -4.51 11.58
C ASP A 18 17.03 -4.80 10.48
N PRO A 19 17.52 -6.05 10.37
CA PRO A 19 18.58 -6.39 9.41
C PRO A 19 18.07 -6.43 7.96
N VAL A 20 16.76 -6.41 7.76
CA VAL A 20 16.11 -6.48 6.44
C VAL A 20 15.00 -5.42 6.39
N PRO A 21 15.04 -4.49 5.42
CA PRO A 21 13.96 -3.50 5.30
C PRO A 21 12.65 -4.18 4.88
N SER A 22 11.53 -3.68 5.38
CA SER A 22 10.20 -4.18 5.07
C SER A 22 9.70 -3.63 3.73
N PRO A 23 9.15 -4.46 2.83
CA PRO A 23 8.53 -3.97 1.62
C PRO A 23 7.26 -3.19 1.96
N PHE A 24 7.04 -2.06 1.29
CA PHE A 24 5.86 -1.24 1.50
C PHE A 24 5.24 -0.77 0.19
N ILE A 25 3.95 -0.46 0.27
CA ILE A 25 3.18 0.29 -0.72
C ILE A 25 2.46 1.41 0.01
N ALA A 26 2.53 2.63 -0.52
CA ALA A 26 1.80 3.75 0.03
C ALA A 26 0.99 4.48 -1.05
N VAL A 27 -0.17 5.00 -0.67
CA VAL A 27 -0.84 6.01 -1.49
C VAL A 27 -0.44 7.39 -0.97
N SER A 28 0.32 8.12 -1.79
CA SER A 28 0.73 9.48 -1.53
C SER A 28 -0.32 10.46 -2.00
N TYR A 29 -0.82 11.28 -1.08
CA TYR A 29 -1.72 12.39 -1.37
C TYR A 29 -0.93 13.72 -1.41
N PRO A 30 -1.45 14.75 -2.09
CA PRO A 30 -0.84 16.08 -2.11
C PRO A 30 -0.70 16.70 -0.72
N THR A 31 -1.66 16.44 0.16
CA THR A 31 -1.70 17.02 1.51
C THR A 31 -1.79 15.97 2.60
N ARG A 32 -1.31 16.33 3.80
CA ARG A 32 -1.44 15.50 5.00
C ARG A 32 -2.91 15.30 5.40
N GLU A 33 -3.76 16.29 5.17
CA GLU A 33 -5.19 16.22 5.50
C GLU A 33 -5.92 15.19 4.63
N GLU A 34 -5.67 15.20 3.32
CA GLU A 34 -6.19 14.19 2.40
C GLU A 34 -5.67 12.79 2.74
N ALA A 35 -4.39 12.66 3.07
CA ALA A 35 -3.80 11.39 3.49
C ALA A 35 -4.47 10.85 4.77
N LYS A 36 -4.68 11.70 5.78
CA LYS A 36 -5.40 11.34 7.02
C LYS A 36 -6.85 10.96 6.75
N TRP A 37 -7.52 11.66 5.85
CA TRP A 37 -8.90 11.34 5.48
C TRP A 37 -8.98 9.99 4.77
N ALA A 38 -8.06 9.72 3.85
CA ALA A 38 -7.93 8.42 3.20
C ALA A 38 -7.62 7.30 4.20
N ALA A 39 -6.72 7.51 5.16
CA ALA A 39 -6.45 6.55 6.23
C ALA A 39 -7.73 6.20 7.00
N LYS A 40 -8.54 7.20 7.39
CA LYS A 40 -9.83 6.98 8.07
C LYS A 40 -10.81 6.16 7.23
N ILE A 41 -10.92 6.45 5.93
CA ILE A 41 -11.74 5.64 5.02
C ILE A 41 -11.24 4.20 5.00
N VAL A 42 -9.93 4.02 4.79
CA VAL A 42 -9.31 2.70 4.76
C VAL A 42 -9.62 1.94 6.04
N LEU A 43 -9.43 2.56 7.21
CA LEU A 43 -9.75 1.99 8.53
C LEU A 43 -11.23 1.61 8.66
N SER A 44 -12.14 2.46 8.20
CA SER A 44 -13.59 2.18 8.23
C SER A 44 -14.01 1.00 7.35
N LEU A 45 -13.21 0.68 6.34
CA LEU A 45 -13.43 -0.45 5.44
C LEU A 45 -12.74 -1.73 5.95
N GLN A 46 -11.93 -1.66 7.01
CA GLN A 46 -11.20 -2.82 7.50
C GLN A 46 -12.08 -3.78 8.27
N SER A 47 -11.87 -5.07 7.99
CA SER A 47 -12.37 -6.19 8.79
C SER A 47 -11.23 -7.06 9.31
N GLY A 48 -9.99 -6.57 9.26
CA GLY A 48 -8.80 -7.29 9.71
C GLY A 48 -8.67 -7.29 11.23
N THR A 49 -7.87 -8.22 11.76
CA THR A 49 -7.63 -8.31 13.20
C THR A 49 -6.59 -7.27 13.61
N ARG A 50 -6.88 -6.50 14.66
CA ARG A 50 -5.89 -5.68 15.36
C ARG A 50 -5.26 -6.55 16.45
N PRO A 51 -4.01 -7.03 16.30
CA PRO A 51 -3.42 -7.98 17.23
C PRO A 51 -3.03 -7.37 18.58
N PHE A 52 -2.83 -6.05 18.65
CA PHE A 52 -2.41 -5.35 19.86
C PHE A 52 -3.48 -4.35 20.32
N GLU A 53 -3.95 -4.51 21.56
CA GLU A 53 -4.88 -3.57 22.21
C GLU A 53 -4.22 -2.25 22.59
N SER A 54 -2.91 -2.25 22.81
CA SER A 54 -2.09 -1.05 23.07
C SER A 54 -0.87 -1.03 22.14
N GLY A 55 -0.57 0.13 21.57
CA GLY A 55 0.49 0.31 20.57
C GLY A 55 -0.03 0.88 19.24
N PRO A 56 0.83 0.94 18.20
CA PRO A 56 0.47 1.48 16.88
C PRO A 56 -0.71 0.74 16.26
N ASP A 57 -1.51 1.46 15.48
CA ASP A 57 -2.69 0.91 14.78
C ASP A 57 -2.25 0.03 13.60
N VAL A 58 -1.74 -1.17 13.93
CA VAL A 58 -1.37 -2.20 12.95
C VAL A 58 -2.53 -3.16 12.77
N TYR A 59 -2.98 -3.34 11.53
CA TYR A 59 -4.01 -4.32 11.19
C TYR A 59 -3.42 -5.42 10.32
N VAL A 60 -3.78 -6.66 10.64
CA VAL A 60 -3.22 -7.84 9.97
C VAL A 60 -4.32 -8.58 9.23
N GLY A 61 -4.05 -8.95 7.98
CA GLY A 61 -4.92 -9.85 7.21
C GLY A 61 -5.20 -9.37 5.79
N ASP A 62 -6.05 -10.13 5.10
CA ASP A 62 -6.48 -9.75 3.76
C ASP A 62 -7.60 -8.72 3.83
N THR A 63 -7.19 -7.47 3.62
CA THR A 63 -8.04 -6.29 3.77
C THR A 63 -8.88 -6.02 2.53
N LYS A 64 -9.91 -5.15 2.64
CA LYS A 64 -10.68 -4.63 1.48
C LYS A 64 -9.81 -3.85 0.49
N ILE A 65 -8.62 -3.44 0.90
CA ILE A 65 -7.64 -2.80 0.03
C ILE A 65 -7.03 -3.84 -0.89
N LYS A 66 -7.13 -3.63 -2.20
CA LYS A 66 -6.53 -4.47 -3.22
C LYS A 66 -5.43 -3.70 -3.93
N VAL A 67 -4.32 -4.38 -4.14
CA VAL A 67 -3.18 -3.86 -4.91
C VAL A 67 -3.03 -4.77 -6.11
N ARG A 68 -3.10 -4.18 -7.30
CA ARG A 68 -2.90 -4.87 -8.56
C ARG A 68 -1.65 -4.35 -9.25
N VAL A 69 -0.82 -5.28 -9.73
CA VAL A 69 0.37 -4.97 -10.53
C VAL A 69 0.21 -5.57 -11.91
N ARG A 70 0.52 -4.78 -12.95
CA ARG A 70 0.49 -5.21 -14.35
C ARG A 70 1.71 -4.68 -15.11
N PRO A 71 2.18 -5.38 -16.17
CA PRO A 71 3.20 -4.85 -17.06
C PRO A 71 2.79 -3.53 -17.74
N ALA A 72 3.75 -2.62 -17.91
CA ALA A 72 3.55 -1.35 -18.62
C ALA A 72 4.80 -0.91 -19.39
N GLY A 73 5.13 -1.64 -20.46
CA GLY A 73 6.33 -1.39 -21.26
C GLY A 73 7.60 -1.72 -20.48
N SER A 74 8.48 -0.72 -20.28
CA SER A 74 9.69 -0.87 -19.45
C SER A 74 9.41 -0.83 -17.95
N ASP A 75 8.22 -0.41 -17.55
CA ASP A 75 7.79 -0.21 -16.17
C ASP A 75 6.68 -1.19 -15.77
N VAL A 76 6.20 -1.09 -14.54
CA VAL A 76 4.95 -1.72 -14.11
C VAL A 76 3.91 -0.65 -13.77
N PHE A 77 2.64 -0.97 -14.01
CA PHE A 77 1.51 -0.16 -13.56
C PHE A 77 0.95 -0.77 -12.28
N VAL A 78 0.97 0.02 -11.21
CA VAL A 78 0.49 -0.38 -9.89
C VAL A 78 -0.80 0.38 -9.60
N GLU A 79 -1.85 -0.35 -9.26
CA GLU A 79 -3.16 0.18 -8.90
C GLU A 79 -3.47 -0.21 -7.46
N VAL A 80 -3.83 0.76 -6.63
CA VAL A 80 -4.36 0.54 -5.28
C VAL A 80 -5.82 0.97 -5.29
N PHE A 81 -6.71 0.09 -4.86
CA PHE A 81 -8.13 0.41 -4.81
C PHE A 81 -8.84 -0.25 -3.64
N ALA A 82 -9.93 0.38 -3.23
CA ALA A 82 -10.86 -0.15 -2.23
C ALA A 82 -12.27 0.22 -2.64
N TYR A 83 -13.19 -0.74 -2.60
CA TYR A 83 -14.60 -0.51 -2.86
C TYR A 83 -15.37 -0.43 -1.54
N ALA A 84 -16.25 0.57 -1.40
CA ALA A 84 -17.19 0.66 -0.27
C ALA A 84 -18.07 -0.59 -0.23
N GLU A 85 -18.62 -0.94 -1.39
CA GLU A 85 -19.48 -2.10 -1.58
C GLU A 85 -19.03 -2.81 -2.88
N PRO A 86 -18.49 -4.04 -2.79
CA PRO A 86 -17.99 -4.77 -3.95
C PRO A 86 -19.03 -4.97 -5.06
N SER A 87 -20.33 -5.04 -4.72
CA SER A 87 -21.41 -5.26 -5.68
C SER A 87 -21.74 -4.02 -6.53
N HIS A 88 -21.42 -2.82 -6.06
CA HIS A 88 -21.72 -1.56 -6.76
C HIS A 88 -20.50 -0.92 -7.44
N LEU A 89 -19.29 -1.49 -7.26
CA LEU A 89 -18.03 -0.98 -7.83
C LEU A 89 -17.70 0.49 -7.48
N THR A 90 -18.33 1.06 -6.46
CA THR A 90 -18.04 2.42 -5.99
C THR A 90 -16.71 2.42 -5.23
N ALA A 91 -15.66 2.95 -5.87
CA ALA A 91 -14.34 3.06 -5.26
C ALA A 91 -14.32 4.14 -4.18
N SER A 92 -13.99 3.76 -2.95
CA SER A 92 -13.74 4.68 -1.83
C SER A 92 -12.30 5.17 -1.81
N LEU A 93 -11.40 4.39 -2.42
CA LEU A 93 -10.00 4.74 -2.60
C LEU A 93 -9.57 4.23 -3.98
N TYR A 94 -8.86 5.06 -4.72
CA TYR A 94 -8.22 4.69 -5.98
C TYR A 94 -6.97 5.53 -6.18
N ALA A 95 -5.85 4.87 -6.45
CA ALA A 95 -4.61 5.49 -6.89
C ALA A 95 -3.91 4.56 -7.87
N ALA A 96 -3.29 5.13 -8.90
CA ALA A 96 -2.54 4.36 -9.86
C ALA A 96 -1.28 5.10 -10.30
N SER A 97 -0.17 4.39 -10.47
CA SER A 97 1.09 4.99 -10.90
C SER A 97 1.95 4.00 -11.67
N ARG A 98 2.81 4.55 -12.54
CA ARG A 98 3.92 3.78 -13.13
C ARG A 98 5.05 3.70 -12.10
N VAL A 99 5.58 2.51 -11.92
CA VAL A 99 6.70 2.22 -11.04
C VAL A 99 7.79 1.59 -11.87
N ALA A 100 9.02 2.06 -11.70
CA ALA A 100 10.19 1.52 -12.40
C ALA A 100 10.32 0.02 -12.13
N LYS A 101 10.60 -0.77 -13.18
CA LYS A 101 10.67 -2.23 -13.08
C LYS A 101 11.70 -2.71 -12.07
N ASP A 102 12.83 -2.02 -11.91
CA ASP A 102 13.86 -2.40 -10.94
C ASP A 102 13.41 -2.17 -9.49
N LEU A 103 12.64 -1.11 -9.25
CA LEU A 103 12.04 -0.84 -7.93
C LEU A 103 10.99 -1.90 -7.59
N TYR A 104 10.15 -2.29 -8.55
CA TYR A 104 9.21 -3.39 -8.38
C TYR A 104 9.92 -4.73 -8.14
N LYS A 105 11.00 -5.03 -8.86
CA LYS A 105 11.80 -6.26 -8.61
C LYS A 105 12.36 -6.29 -7.20
N ALA A 106 12.95 -5.19 -6.72
CA ALA A 106 13.48 -5.11 -5.36
C ALA A 106 12.38 -5.30 -4.30
N PHE A 107 11.25 -4.60 -4.47
CA PHE A 107 10.05 -4.79 -3.63
C PHE A 107 9.60 -6.26 -3.65
N ARG A 108 9.52 -6.87 -4.84
CA ARG A 108 9.05 -8.24 -5.00
C ARG A 108 9.96 -9.24 -4.30
N SER A 109 11.27 -9.10 -4.43
CA SER A 109 12.22 -9.96 -3.72
C SER A 109 12.05 -9.89 -2.20
N LEU A 110 11.78 -8.70 -1.65
CA LEU A 110 11.49 -8.55 -0.22
C LEU A 110 10.16 -9.19 0.18
N VAL A 111 9.11 -9.05 -0.63
CA VAL A 111 7.82 -9.74 -0.40
C VAL A 111 7.99 -11.26 -0.45
N GLU A 112 8.83 -11.77 -1.34
CA GLU A 112 9.12 -13.21 -1.41
C GLU A 112 9.87 -13.72 -0.18
N ILE A 113 10.71 -12.91 0.45
CA ILE A 113 11.42 -13.24 1.69
C ILE A 113 10.46 -13.15 2.89
N GLN A 114 9.77 -12.00 3.05
CA GLN A 114 8.98 -11.69 4.24
C GLN A 114 7.54 -12.22 4.19
N LYS A 115 7.10 -12.70 3.02
CA LYS A 115 5.73 -13.20 2.74
C LYS A 115 4.63 -12.18 3.00
N THR A 116 4.99 -10.92 3.23
CA THR A 116 4.12 -9.81 3.59
C THR A 116 4.67 -8.50 3.04
N TYR A 117 3.82 -7.48 2.99
CA TYR A 117 4.20 -6.08 2.80
C TYR A 117 3.30 -5.17 3.63
N THR A 118 3.79 -3.99 3.96
CA THR A 118 2.99 -2.96 4.63
C THR A 118 2.29 -2.09 3.59
N PHE A 119 1.00 -1.85 3.79
CA PHE A 119 0.26 -0.81 3.10
C PHE A 119 0.00 0.38 4.03
N THR A 120 0.31 1.58 3.56
CA THR A 120 0.13 2.83 4.33
C THR A 120 -0.33 3.99 3.43
N VAL A 121 -0.46 5.19 3.99
CA VAL A 121 -0.65 6.44 3.25
C VAL A 121 0.57 7.35 3.43
N ALA A 122 0.73 8.29 2.50
CA ALA A 122 1.81 9.27 2.52
C ALA A 122 1.29 10.66 2.15
N ALA A 123 2.06 11.68 2.50
CA ALA A 123 1.88 13.04 2.01
C ALA A 123 3.17 13.50 1.32
N GLY A 124 3.16 13.55 -0.01
CA GLY A 124 4.39 13.58 -0.80
C GLY A 124 5.27 12.36 -0.50
N ASP A 125 6.55 12.58 -0.24
CA ASP A 125 7.52 11.49 0.03
C ASP A 125 7.53 11.02 1.50
N ARG A 126 6.68 11.62 2.36
CA ARG A 126 6.62 11.27 3.78
C ARG A 126 5.53 10.23 4.04
N LEU A 127 5.94 9.02 4.42
CA LEU A 127 5.02 8.00 4.93
C LEU A 127 4.41 8.45 6.26
N LEU A 128 3.14 8.11 6.46
CA LEU A 128 2.38 8.43 7.68
C LEU A 128 2.00 7.12 8.39
N THR A 129 3.02 6.39 8.81
CA THR A 129 2.90 5.08 9.48
C THR A 129 2.17 5.19 10.82
N GLU A 130 2.10 6.39 11.41
CA GLU A 130 1.28 6.67 12.59
C GLU A 130 -0.23 6.75 12.30
N GLU A 131 -0.63 6.95 11.03
CA GLU A 131 -2.04 7.12 10.66
C GLU A 131 -2.65 5.81 10.13
N LEU A 132 -1.83 4.93 9.54
CA LEU A 132 -2.27 3.67 8.98
C LEU A 132 -1.07 2.75 8.70
N ASP A 133 -1.05 1.55 9.27
CA ASP A 133 -0.20 0.46 8.79
C ASP A 133 -1.01 -0.84 8.68
N LEU A 134 -1.17 -1.33 7.45
CA LEU A 134 -1.81 -2.61 7.18
C LEU A 134 -0.77 -3.64 6.76
N LEU A 135 -0.59 -4.70 7.55
CA LEU A 135 0.23 -5.84 7.15
C LEU A 135 -0.57 -6.75 6.21
N LYS A 136 -0.17 -6.79 4.93
CA LYS A 136 -0.84 -7.54 3.87
C LYS A 136 -0.02 -8.73 3.41
N TYR A 137 -0.72 -9.81 3.05
CA TYR A 137 -0.12 -11.07 2.61
C TYR A 137 -0.21 -11.30 1.10
N ILE A 138 -1.20 -10.69 0.43
CA ILE A 138 -1.54 -10.99 -0.97
C ILE A 138 -1.32 -9.75 -1.84
N LEU A 139 -0.65 -9.97 -2.97
CA LEU A 139 -0.47 -9.03 -4.06
C LEU A 139 -1.16 -9.63 -5.31
N ASP A 140 -2.12 -8.91 -5.90
CA ASP A 140 -2.84 -9.36 -7.11
C ASP A 140 -1.97 -9.10 -8.35
N GLU A 141 -1.28 -10.13 -8.81
CA GLU A 141 -0.39 -10.07 -9.96
C GLU A 141 -1.08 -10.75 -11.14
N LYS A 142 -1.38 -9.98 -12.18
CA LYS A 142 -1.70 -10.57 -13.49
C LYS A 142 -0.38 -10.73 -14.23
N GLU A 143 0.07 -11.99 -14.36
CA GLU A 143 1.33 -12.44 -14.98
C GLU A 143 2.20 -11.29 -15.49
N VAL A 144 3.16 -10.88 -14.66
CA VAL A 144 4.28 -10.07 -15.14
C VAL A 144 5.17 -11.03 -15.91
N GLY A 145 4.89 -11.19 -17.20
CA GLY A 145 5.64 -12.08 -18.09
C GLY A 145 7.14 -11.81 -17.97
N TYR A 146 7.89 -12.87 -17.68
CA TYR A 146 9.36 -12.89 -17.69
C TYR A 146 9.88 -13.08 -19.11
#